data_AF-A0A2S2PWJ9-F1
#
_entry.id   AF-A0A2S2PWJ9-F1
#
_cell.length_a   1.000
_cell.length_b   1.000
_cell.length_c   1.000
_cell.angle_alpha   90.00
_cell.angle_beta   90.00
_cell.angle_gamma   90.00
#
_symmetry.space_group_name_H-M   'P 1'
#
loop_
_entity.id
_entity.type
_entity.pdbx_description
1 polymer ?
#
loop_
_entity_poly.entity_id
_entity_poly.type
_entity_poly.pdbx_seq_one_letter_code
_entity_poly.pdbx_strand_id
1 'polypeptide(L)'
;MPILNTVDVVEKAAGDSLVYQNWTWVHFMQTPPISTSSVAFFVGDFERLACTDCHDVTNVYSHLGNLYQIEYITRAAPDLLNTLETYINVTYSLPKLDLLAIPRLSTSVMEGWGLSAYREQSVFVDKNTKSKDVVLAKMTAERVMAHQWFGNLVTPEWWDYTWLNEGFATYFEYFATAEVEPDWRLEHFFVIEQLQSVLEYDQSTAKQHPLSAPLSVPEDDDYDVFDGIARNKGAAVLRMLRDWVGEESFKKAVNVYLTTNRFDVVKPENLWNAFNNVVFENEPSDQATGSILLDKSMHKIMNTWTERAGYPVVIVTRRDESLVLTQEPFSVDRPNANDTTKWFVLLSYTTNATEDFDDTLSTPSVWLDPSVGNGTADVPVADNVRWYIFNVRSTVICRVNYPEENWLSLIEQLINSPAAVHVLNRAQLIDDSLNLARAGRLDYGVPLAMTEYLEKERDVVPWFPVMNGFSYVLDRMRRSDRGHADVKAFVSRLAGIAFRMVDKLVAQ
;
A
#
# COMPACT_ATOMS: atom_id res chain seq x y z
N MET A 1 -31.22 -6.68 -21.77
CA MET A 1 -31.90 -7.43 -20.70
C MET A 1 -31.40 -6.85 -19.38
N PRO A 2 -32.26 -6.65 -18.36
CA PRO A 2 -31.79 -6.21 -17.04
C PRO A 2 -30.83 -7.26 -16.47
N ILE A 3 -29.65 -6.84 -16.05
CA ILE A 3 -28.56 -7.72 -15.61
C ILE A 3 -28.60 -7.81 -14.10
N LEU A 4 -29.12 -8.92 -13.60
CA LEU A 4 -29.71 -8.96 -12.27
C LEU A 4 -29.41 -10.31 -11.60
N ASN A 5 -29.19 -10.28 -10.29
CA ASN A 5 -28.73 -11.40 -9.48
C ASN A 5 -29.80 -12.52 -9.46
N THR A 6 -29.69 -13.45 -10.43
CA THR A 6 -30.45 -14.70 -10.71
C THR A 6 -31.85 -14.59 -11.35
N VAL A 7 -32.29 -15.75 -11.87
CA VAL A 7 -33.46 -16.11 -12.71
C VAL A 7 -34.45 -14.99 -12.98
N ASP A 8 -34.48 -14.55 -14.25
CA ASP A 8 -35.47 -13.63 -14.80
C ASP A 8 -36.90 -14.13 -14.56
N VAL A 9 -37.57 -13.64 -13.52
CA VAL A 9 -39.02 -13.58 -13.47
C VAL A 9 -39.42 -12.20 -13.96
N VAL A 10 -39.38 -12.04 -15.28
CA VAL A 10 -39.93 -10.86 -15.96
C VAL A 10 -41.45 -11.00 -15.95
N GLU A 11 -42.09 -10.41 -14.94
CA GLU A 11 -43.54 -10.25 -14.93
C GLU A 11 -43.91 -8.93 -15.62
N LYS A 12 -44.78 -9.02 -16.62
CA LYS A 12 -45.45 -7.82 -17.15
C LYS A 12 -46.34 -7.25 -16.07
N ALA A 13 -46.23 -5.95 -15.81
CA ALA A 13 -47.07 -5.28 -14.82
C ALA A 13 -48.56 -5.48 -15.13
N ALA A 14 -49.25 -6.31 -14.35
CA ALA A 14 -50.69 -6.51 -14.44
C ALA A 14 -51.39 -5.42 -13.61
N GLY A 15 -51.77 -4.32 -14.26
CA GLY A 15 -52.58 -3.27 -13.65
C GLY A 15 -53.61 -2.73 -14.64
N ASP A 16 -54.81 -2.39 -14.15
CA ASP A 16 -55.96 -1.87 -14.93
C ASP A 16 -55.73 -0.48 -15.56
N SER A 17 -54.51 0.06 -15.51
CA SER A 17 -54.12 1.35 -16.08
C SER A 17 -53.22 1.15 -17.30
N LEU A 18 -53.63 1.73 -18.44
CA LEU A 18 -52.90 1.76 -19.72
C LEU A 18 -51.45 2.25 -19.61
N VAL A 19 -51.07 2.91 -18.50
CA VAL A 19 -49.75 3.51 -18.27
C VAL A 19 -48.63 2.48 -18.07
N TYR A 20 -48.95 1.26 -17.60
CA TYR A 20 -47.92 0.27 -17.19
C TYR A 20 -47.75 -0.93 -18.14
N GLN A 21 -48.46 -0.97 -19.27
CA GLN A 21 -48.45 -2.14 -20.17
C GLN A 21 -47.08 -2.46 -20.81
N ASN A 22 -46.16 -1.49 -20.84
CA ASN A 22 -44.79 -1.64 -21.35
C ASN A 22 -43.71 -1.71 -20.25
N TRP A 23 -44.11 -1.82 -18.99
CA TRP A 23 -43.18 -1.88 -17.86
C TRP A 23 -42.88 -3.33 -17.49
N THR A 24 -41.63 -3.58 -17.10
CA THR A 24 -41.17 -4.88 -16.63
C THR A 24 -40.84 -4.77 -15.15
N TRP A 25 -41.40 -5.66 -14.34
CA TRP A 25 -40.92 -5.86 -12.97
C TRP A 25 -39.70 -6.77 -13.00
N VAL A 26 -38.65 -6.39 -12.27
CA VAL A 26 -37.50 -7.27 -12.07
C VAL A 26 -37.27 -7.46 -10.59
N HIS A 27 -37.19 -8.72 -10.20
CA HIS A 27 -37.07 -9.15 -8.81
C HIS A 27 -35.67 -9.67 -8.52
N PHE A 28 -35.07 -9.19 -7.43
CA PHE A 28 -33.78 -9.62 -6.91
C PHE A 28 -33.94 -10.76 -5.93
N MET A 29 -33.00 -11.70 -5.92
CA MET A 29 -32.80 -12.53 -4.73
C MET A 29 -32.53 -11.66 -3.51
N GLN A 30 -33.01 -12.11 -2.35
CA GLN A 30 -32.68 -11.48 -1.09
C GLN A 30 -31.18 -11.59 -0.81
N THR A 31 -30.54 -10.47 -0.48
CA THR A 31 -29.12 -10.44 -0.13
C THR A 31 -28.88 -11.14 1.22
N PRO A 32 -27.64 -11.57 1.51
CA PRO A 32 -27.22 -11.76 2.90
C PRO A 32 -27.35 -10.43 3.69
N PRO A 33 -27.10 -10.44 5.02
CA PRO A 33 -26.91 -9.19 5.75
C PRO A 33 -25.79 -8.36 5.13
N ILE A 34 -26.10 -7.14 4.70
CA ILE A 34 -25.16 -6.20 4.09
C ILE A 34 -25.31 -4.81 4.71
N SER A 35 -24.27 -3.98 4.65
CA SER A 35 -24.39 -2.56 4.95
C SER A 35 -25.28 -1.86 3.92
N THR A 36 -25.98 -0.80 4.36
CA THR A 36 -26.74 0.06 3.44
C THR A 36 -25.87 0.75 2.39
N SER A 37 -24.58 0.97 2.68
CA SER A 37 -23.61 1.54 1.73
C SER A 37 -23.25 0.59 0.58
N SER A 38 -23.45 -0.73 0.75
CA SER A 38 -23.14 -1.75 -0.26
C SER A 38 -24.31 -2.04 -1.21
N VAL A 39 -25.47 -1.40 -1.01
CA VAL A 39 -26.65 -1.57 -1.87
C VAL A 39 -26.40 -0.88 -3.21
N ALA A 40 -26.50 -1.62 -4.32
CA ALA A 40 -26.31 -1.10 -5.66
C ALA A 40 -27.38 -1.61 -6.64
N PHE A 41 -27.83 -0.74 -7.53
CA PHE A 41 -28.66 -1.09 -8.69
C PHE A 41 -28.41 -0.09 -9.83
N PHE A 42 -28.37 -0.59 -11.06
CA PHE A 42 -28.17 0.22 -12.26
C PHE A 42 -29.27 -0.09 -13.27
N VAL A 43 -29.77 0.95 -13.94
CA VAL A 43 -30.77 0.85 -15.00
C VAL A 43 -30.23 1.55 -16.23
N GLY A 44 -30.04 0.79 -17.31
CA GLY A 44 -29.50 1.30 -18.56
C GLY A 44 -29.30 0.20 -19.60
N ASP A 45 -28.89 0.62 -20.80
CA ASP A 45 -28.59 -0.28 -21.90
C ASP A 45 -27.13 -0.75 -21.81
N PHE A 46 -26.94 -1.87 -21.12
CA PHE A 46 -25.64 -2.50 -20.94
C PHE A 46 -25.54 -3.84 -21.69
N GLU A 47 -24.35 -4.13 -22.18
CA GLU A 47 -24.01 -5.41 -22.80
C GLU A 47 -22.98 -6.13 -21.95
N ARG A 48 -23.09 -7.47 -21.93
CA ARG A 48 -22.11 -8.36 -21.30
C ARG A 48 -21.17 -8.89 -22.37
N LEU A 49 -19.87 -8.89 -22.09
CA LEU A 49 -18.97 -9.73 -22.86
C LEU A 49 -18.99 -11.15 -22.27
N ALA A 50 -19.47 -12.13 -23.04
CA ALA A 50 -19.44 -13.52 -22.62
C ALA A 50 -17.99 -14.03 -22.64
N CYS A 51 -17.56 -14.63 -21.54
CA CYS A 51 -16.30 -15.33 -21.46
C CYS A 51 -16.57 -16.83 -21.70
N THR A 52 -16.14 -17.35 -22.85
CA THR A 52 -16.44 -18.73 -23.27
C THR A 52 -15.59 -19.80 -22.59
N ASP A 53 -14.47 -19.39 -21.96
CA ASP A 53 -13.45 -20.29 -21.43
C ASP A 53 -13.24 -20.16 -19.90
N CYS A 54 -14.11 -19.43 -19.20
CA CYS A 54 -14.01 -19.26 -17.75
C CYS A 54 -15.25 -19.77 -17.00
N HIS A 55 -15.05 -20.17 -15.74
CA HIS A 55 -16.14 -20.62 -14.87
C HIS A 55 -16.95 -19.43 -14.31
N ASP A 56 -18.28 -19.60 -14.35
CA ASP A 56 -19.41 -18.63 -14.36
C ASP A 56 -19.63 -17.65 -13.17
N VAL A 57 -18.61 -17.23 -12.40
CA VAL A 57 -18.85 -16.27 -11.29
C VAL A 57 -18.74 -14.80 -11.74
N THR A 58 -17.68 -14.43 -12.44
CA THR A 58 -17.43 -13.03 -12.82
C THR A 58 -18.08 -12.67 -14.14
N ASN A 59 -18.74 -11.51 -14.19
CA ASN A 59 -19.38 -10.99 -15.40
C ASN A 59 -18.97 -9.53 -15.59
N VAL A 60 -18.57 -9.14 -16.80
CA VAL A 60 -18.16 -7.76 -17.08
C VAL A 60 -19.09 -7.11 -18.09
N TYR A 61 -19.53 -5.90 -17.77
CA TYR A 61 -20.50 -5.15 -18.55
C TYR A 61 -19.98 -3.77 -18.92
N SER A 62 -20.46 -3.27 -20.04
CA SER A 62 -20.25 -1.90 -20.50
C SER A 62 -21.47 -1.40 -21.25
N HIS A 63 -21.52 -0.11 -21.57
CA HIS A 63 -22.54 0.44 -22.45
C HIS A 63 -22.41 -0.12 -23.88
N LEU A 64 -23.54 -0.13 -24.60
CA LEU A 64 -23.67 -0.64 -25.97
C LEU A 64 -22.49 -0.24 -26.87
N GLY A 65 -21.88 -1.22 -27.55
CA GLY A 65 -20.85 -0.97 -28.56
C GLY A 65 -19.40 -0.88 -28.05
N ASN A 66 -19.15 -1.07 -26.75
CA ASN A 66 -17.80 -0.96 -26.16
C ASN A 66 -17.26 -2.27 -25.59
N LEU A 67 -17.87 -3.40 -25.95
CA LEU A 67 -17.44 -4.73 -25.47
C LEU A 67 -15.95 -5.02 -25.73
N TYR A 68 -15.40 -4.54 -26.85
CA TYR A 68 -13.99 -4.73 -27.17
C TYR A 68 -13.03 -4.02 -26.19
N GLN A 69 -13.47 -2.98 -25.48
CA GLN A 69 -12.65 -2.25 -24.51
C GLN A 69 -12.63 -2.91 -23.13
N ILE A 70 -13.61 -3.78 -22.83
CA ILE A 70 -13.65 -4.55 -21.58
C ILE A 70 -13.09 -5.97 -21.72
N GLU A 71 -12.76 -6.42 -22.93
CA GLU A 71 -12.25 -7.77 -23.22
C GLU A 71 -11.05 -8.16 -22.34
N TYR A 72 -10.14 -7.21 -22.14
CA TYR A 72 -8.96 -7.41 -21.30
C TYR A 72 -9.34 -7.76 -19.84
N ILE A 73 -10.26 -7.00 -19.25
CA ILE A 73 -10.72 -7.24 -17.87
C ILE A 73 -11.62 -8.45 -17.79
N THR A 74 -12.49 -8.69 -18.78
CA THR A 74 -13.31 -9.91 -18.86
C THR A 74 -12.46 -11.18 -18.82
N ARG A 75 -11.28 -11.18 -19.45
CA ARG A 75 -10.36 -12.31 -19.42
C ARG A 75 -9.61 -12.44 -18.10
N ALA A 76 -9.22 -11.32 -17.49
CA ALA A 76 -8.45 -11.33 -16.24
C ALA A 76 -9.30 -11.62 -15.00
N ALA A 77 -10.57 -11.21 -15.01
CA ALA A 77 -11.42 -11.22 -13.81
C ALA A 77 -11.55 -12.59 -13.10
N PRO A 78 -11.67 -13.74 -13.80
CA PRO A 78 -11.70 -15.05 -13.16
C PRO A 78 -10.42 -15.38 -12.39
N ASP A 79 -9.24 -15.10 -12.99
CA ASP A 79 -7.94 -15.41 -12.40
C ASP A 79 -7.66 -14.52 -11.18
N LEU A 80 -8.04 -13.24 -11.27
CA LEU A 80 -8.01 -12.28 -10.16
C LEU A 80 -8.83 -12.77 -8.96
N LEU A 81 -10.11 -13.11 -9.19
CA LEU A 81 -11.00 -13.60 -8.13
C LEU A 81 -10.46 -14.89 -7.50
N ASN A 82 -10.05 -15.86 -8.32
CA ASN A 82 -9.53 -17.14 -7.87
C ASN A 82 -8.22 -16.99 -7.07
N THR A 83 -7.37 -16.03 -7.46
CA THR A 83 -6.12 -15.71 -6.75
C THR A 83 -6.42 -15.23 -5.33
N LEU A 84 -7.38 -14.31 -5.17
CA LEU A 84 -7.81 -13.88 -3.83
C LEU A 84 -8.42 -15.00 -3.02
N GLU A 85 -9.37 -15.75 -3.59
CA GLU A 85 -10.01 -16.90 -2.92
C GLU A 85 -8.96 -17.89 -2.38
N THR A 86 -7.94 -18.18 -3.19
CA THR A 86 -6.85 -19.08 -2.85
C THR A 86 -5.95 -18.47 -1.78
N TYR A 87 -5.57 -17.20 -1.92
CA TYR A 87 -4.65 -16.52 -1.00
C TYR A 87 -5.24 -16.41 0.41
N ILE A 88 -6.50 -15.97 0.52
CA ILE A 88 -7.19 -15.77 1.82
C ILE A 88 -7.86 -17.05 2.32
N ASN A 89 -8.00 -18.07 1.46
CA ASN A 89 -8.70 -19.34 1.72
C ASN A 89 -10.16 -19.15 2.18
N VAL A 90 -10.87 -18.20 1.56
CA VAL A 90 -12.30 -17.93 1.79
C VAL A 90 -12.96 -17.73 0.43
N THR A 91 -13.87 -18.63 0.05
CA THR A 91 -14.58 -18.54 -1.23
C THR A 91 -15.52 -17.35 -1.27
N TYR A 92 -15.73 -16.80 -2.46
CA TYR A 92 -16.72 -15.76 -2.71
C TYR A 92 -18.12 -16.27 -2.36
N SER A 93 -18.90 -15.44 -1.67
CA SER A 93 -20.15 -15.88 -1.02
C SER A 93 -21.40 -15.80 -1.90
N LEU A 94 -21.36 -15.07 -3.02
CA LEU A 94 -22.52 -14.86 -3.88
C LEU A 94 -22.40 -15.71 -5.16
N PRO A 95 -23.52 -16.07 -5.81
CA PRO A 95 -23.51 -16.91 -7.02
C PRO A 95 -22.86 -16.24 -8.23
N LYS A 96 -22.72 -14.90 -8.23
CA LYS A 96 -22.09 -14.12 -9.29
C LYS A 96 -21.53 -12.80 -8.76
N LEU A 97 -20.56 -12.26 -9.48
CA LEU A 97 -19.99 -10.94 -9.31
C LEU A 97 -20.08 -10.18 -10.64
N ASP A 98 -20.94 -9.16 -10.69
CA ASP A 98 -21.04 -8.28 -11.85
C ASP A 98 -20.10 -7.07 -11.69
N LEU A 99 -19.32 -6.79 -12.73
CA LEU A 99 -18.38 -5.66 -12.83
C LEU A 99 -18.83 -4.73 -13.96
N LEU A 100 -19.27 -3.52 -13.63
CA LEU A 100 -19.92 -2.61 -14.57
C LEU A 100 -19.04 -1.40 -14.90
N ALA A 101 -18.64 -1.25 -16.16
CA ALA A 101 -18.02 -0.03 -16.67
C ALA A 101 -19.07 1.03 -16.99
N ILE A 102 -19.00 2.20 -16.36
CA ILE A 102 -19.91 3.33 -16.63
C ILE A 102 -19.18 4.63 -16.99
N PRO A 103 -19.75 5.49 -17.87
CA PRO A 103 -19.05 6.70 -18.34
C PRO A 103 -18.82 7.74 -17.24
N ARG A 104 -19.75 7.85 -16.31
CA ARG A 104 -19.71 8.83 -15.22
C ARG A 104 -20.06 8.19 -13.91
N LEU A 105 -19.08 8.19 -13.01
CA LEU A 105 -19.20 7.84 -11.62
C LEU A 105 -18.57 8.97 -10.79
N SER A 106 -19.19 9.33 -9.67
CA SER A 106 -18.69 10.38 -8.77
C SER A 106 -17.35 9.97 -8.14
N THR A 107 -17.17 8.67 -7.88
CA THR A 107 -15.95 8.03 -7.41
C THR A 107 -15.23 7.30 -8.54
N SER A 108 -14.01 6.80 -8.31
CA SER A 108 -13.32 5.92 -9.27
C SER A 108 -13.99 4.55 -9.38
N VAL A 109 -14.45 4.03 -8.26
CA VAL A 109 -15.10 2.71 -8.11
C VAL A 109 -16.27 2.80 -7.12
N MET A 110 -17.22 1.87 -7.25
CA MET A 110 -18.26 1.57 -6.28
C MET A 110 -18.26 0.07 -6.04
N GLU A 111 -18.12 -0.33 -4.79
CA GLU A 111 -17.85 -1.70 -4.33
C GLU A 111 -19.11 -2.43 -3.82
N GLY A 112 -20.25 -2.23 -4.49
CA GLY A 112 -21.50 -2.93 -4.16
C GLY A 112 -21.34 -4.45 -4.15
N TRP A 113 -21.97 -5.13 -3.19
CA TRP A 113 -21.75 -6.57 -3.02
C TRP A 113 -22.45 -7.37 -4.12
N GLY A 114 -21.66 -7.97 -5.02
CA GLY A 114 -22.14 -8.71 -6.20
C GLY A 114 -22.48 -7.84 -7.41
N LEU A 115 -22.42 -6.51 -7.27
CA LEU A 115 -22.51 -5.56 -8.37
C LEU A 115 -21.64 -4.35 -8.07
N SER A 116 -20.44 -4.38 -8.62
CA SER A 116 -19.48 -3.29 -8.51
C SER A 116 -19.44 -2.49 -9.80
N ALA A 117 -19.17 -1.19 -9.70
CA ALA A 117 -19.04 -0.31 -10.84
C ALA A 117 -17.72 0.45 -10.83
N TYR A 118 -17.22 0.79 -12.00
CA TYR A 118 -16.02 1.60 -12.15
C TYR A 118 -16.16 2.55 -13.34
N ARG A 119 -15.39 3.64 -13.33
CA ARG A 119 -15.30 4.54 -14.48
C ARG A 119 -14.70 3.80 -15.66
N GLU A 120 -15.26 4.02 -16.84
CA GLU A 120 -14.76 3.45 -18.10
C GLU A 120 -13.26 3.68 -18.32
N GLN A 121 -12.80 4.91 -18.11
CA GLN A 121 -11.37 5.26 -18.20
C GLN A 121 -10.45 4.46 -17.26
N SER A 122 -11.01 3.83 -16.22
CA SER A 122 -10.24 3.03 -15.26
C SER A 122 -10.03 1.60 -15.75
N VAL A 123 -10.81 1.10 -16.71
CA VAL A 123 -10.78 -0.32 -17.12
C VAL A 123 -10.74 -0.55 -18.63
N PHE A 124 -11.01 0.48 -19.42
CA PHE A 124 -11.03 0.39 -20.87
C PHE A 124 -9.61 0.23 -21.40
N VAL A 125 -9.40 -0.91 -22.06
CA VAL A 125 -8.12 -1.29 -22.64
C VAL A 125 -8.32 -1.61 -24.11
N ASP A 126 -7.58 -0.91 -24.96
CA ASP A 126 -7.45 -1.19 -26.39
C ASP A 126 -5.97 -1.27 -26.81
N LYS A 127 -5.73 -1.52 -28.10
CA LYS A 127 -4.39 -1.68 -28.67
C LYS A 127 -3.44 -0.46 -28.51
N ASN A 128 -3.99 0.73 -28.25
CA ASN A 128 -3.26 1.99 -28.10
C ASN A 128 -3.18 2.43 -26.63
N THR A 129 -3.83 1.71 -25.70
CA THR A 129 -3.77 2.00 -24.27
C THR A 129 -2.32 1.89 -23.78
N LYS A 130 -1.88 2.87 -22.98
CA LYS A 130 -0.51 2.88 -22.45
C LYS A 130 -0.34 1.74 -21.44
N SER A 131 0.86 1.15 -21.38
CA SER A 131 1.14 0.04 -20.45
C SER A 131 0.78 0.36 -19.00
N LYS A 132 1.02 1.60 -18.54
CA LYS A 132 0.60 2.03 -17.19
C LYS A 132 -0.91 1.92 -16.99
N ASP A 133 -1.70 2.34 -17.96
CA ASP A 133 -3.17 2.30 -17.87
C ASP A 133 -3.69 0.85 -17.93
N VAL A 134 -3.01 -0.04 -18.66
CA VAL A 134 -3.28 -1.49 -18.68
C VAL A 134 -3.05 -2.12 -17.30
N VAL A 135 -1.95 -1.76 -16.63
CA VAL A 135 -1.65 -2.21 -15.26
C VAL A 135 -2.71 -1.70 -14.28
N LEU A 136 -3.01 -0.40 -14.32
CA LEU A 136 -4.03 0.22 -13.48
C LEU A 136 -5.42 -0.40 -13.66
N ALA A 137 -5.78 -0.80 -14.89
CA ALA A 137 -7.06 -1.45 -15.16
C ALA A 137 -7.22 -2.77 -14.41
N LYS A 138 -6.17 -3.60 -14.40
CA LYS A 138 -6.18 -4.88 -13.68
C LYS A 138 -6.18 -4.67 -12.17
N MET A 139 -5.33 -3.76 -11.66
CA MET A 139 -5.31 -3.40 -10.24
C MET A 139 -6.65 -2.83 -9.76
N THR A 140 -7.32 -2.01 -10.57
CA THR A 140 -8.65 -1.46 -10.23
C THR A 140 -9.69 -2.57 -10.12
N ALA A 141 -9.66 -3.56 -11.03
CA ALA A 141 -10.54 -4.72 -10.94
C ALA A 141 -10.25 -5.53 -9.67
N GLU A 142 -8.98 -5.75 -9.36
CA GLU A 142 -8.53 -6.47 -8.17
C GLU A 142 -8.96 -5.78 -6.87
N ARG A 143 -8.83 -4.46 -6.79
CA ARG A 143 -9.29 -3.65 -5.65
C ARG A 143 -10.77 -3.89 -5.34
N VAL A 144 -11.58 -3.85 -6.38
CA VAL A 144 -13.04 -4.06 -6.29
C VAL A 144 -13.37 -5.49 -5.84
N MET A 145 -12.58 -6.47 -6.25
CA MET A 145 -12.71 -7.86 -5.80
C MET A 145 -12.30 -8.02 -4.34
N ALA A 146 -11.21 -7.38 -3.91
CA ALA A 146 -10.79 -7.40 -2.51
C ALA A 146 -11.89 -6.87 -1.58
N HIS A 147 -12.62 -5.82 -1.98
CA HIS A 147 -13.76 -5.29 -1.22
C HIS A 147 -14.91 -6.28 -1.03
N GLN A 148 -15.01 -7.35 -1.85
CA GLN A 148 -16.00 -8.40 -1.63
C GLN A 148 -15.78 -9.13 -0.30
N TRP A 149 -14.54 -9.17 0.20
CA TRP A 149 -14.21 -9.64 1.55
C TRP A 149 -14.07 -8.48 2.53
N PHE A 150 -13.28 -7.47 2.19
CA PHE A 150 -12.93 -6.34 3.07
C PHE A 150 -13.84 -5.12 2.82
N GLY A 151 -14.97 -5.09 3.52
CA GLY A 151 -16.00 -4.05 3.42
C GLY A 151 -17.39 -4.60 3.15
N ASN A 152 -17.48 -5.76 2.50
CA ASN A 152 -18.74 -6.46 2.26
C ASN A 152 -18.92 -7.67 3.19
N LEU A 153 -18.07 -8.70 3.08
CA LEU A 153 -18.16 -9.88 3.96
C LEU A 153 -17.94 -9.54 5.43
N VAL A 154 -16.95 -8.69 5.72
CA VAL A 154 -16.73 -8.07 7.03
C VAL A 154 -16.77 -6.56 6.84
N THR A 155 -17.58 -5.85 7.62
CA THR A 155 -17.79 -4.40 7.45
C THR A 155 -17.30 -3.64 8.70
N PRO A 156 -16.55 -2.54 8.59
CA PRO A 156 -16.20 -1.72 9.75
C PRO A 156 -17.44 -1.29 10.53
N GLU A 157 -17.39 -1.36 11.87
CA GLU A 157 -18.51 -0.89 12.71
C GLU A 157 -18.82 0.59 12.47
N TRP A 158 -17.77 1.37 12.19
CA TRP A 158 -17.89 2.79 11.92
C TRP A 158 -16.77 3.26 10.97
N TRP A 159 -16.97 4.45 10.40
CA TRP A 159 -16.05 5.06 9.43
C TRP A 159 -14.67 5.41 10.02
N ASP A 160 -14.55 5.49 11.34
CA ASP A 160 -13.27 5.65 12.03
C ASP A 160 -12.29 4.51 11.68
N TYR A 161 -12.81 3.34 11.26
CA TYR A 161 -12.02 2.16 10.90
C TYR A 161 -12.06 1.84 9.40
N THR A 162 -12.32 2.84 8.54
CA THR A 162 -12.40 2.68 7.07
C THR A 162 -11.13 2.07 6.47
N TRP A 163 -9.97 2.26 7.11
CA TRP A 163 -8.72 1.64 6.71
C TRP A 163 -8.76 0.10 6.70
N LEU A 164 -9.65 -0.55 7.46
CA LEU A 164 -9.86 -2.00 7.40
C LEU A 164 -10.45 -2.44 6.04
N ASN A 165 -11.10 -1.54 5.32
CA ASN A 165 -11.53 -1.79 3.94
C ASN A 165 -10.45 -1.34 2.97
N GLU A 166 -10.14 -0.05 3.03
CA GLU A 166 -9.29 0.63 2.06
C GLU A 166 -7.83 0.17 2.10
N GLY A 167 -7.30 -0.11 3.28
CA GLY A 167 -5.95 -0.61 3.47
C GLY A 167 -5.79 -2.03 2.91
N PHE A 168 -6.76 -2.92 3.16
CA PHE A 168 -6.76 -4.27 2.60
C PHE A 168 -6.97 -4.27 1.09
N ALA A 169 -7.89 -3.46 0.57
CA ALA A 169 -8.12 -3.35 -0.86
C ALA A 169 -6.87 -2.79 -1.59
N THR A 170 -6.23 -1.76 -1.03
CA THR A 170 -4.96 -1.22 -1.54
C THR A 170 -3.80 -2.21 -1.39
N TYR A 171 -3.79 -3.06 -0.36
CA TYR A 171 -2.80 -4.12 -0.26
C TYR A 171 -3.00 -5.15 -1.40
N PHE A 172 -4.20 -5.70 -1.52
CA PHE A 172 -4.48 -6.77 -2.47
C PHE A 172 -4.43 -6.31 -3.93
N GLU A 173 -4.77 -5.06 -4.26
CA GLU A 173 -4.63 -4.58 -5.64
C GLU A 173 -3.18 -4.66 -6.15
N TYR A 174 -2.17 -4.57 -5.27
CA TYR A 174 -0.78 -4.77 -5.62
C TYR A 174 -0.38 -6.24 -5.52
N PHE A 175 -0.59 -6.86 -4.35
CA PHE A 175 -0.01 -8.18 -4.05
C PHE A 175 -0.74 -9.33 -4.76
N ALA A 176 -2.07 -9.31 -4.84
CA ALA A 176 -2.79 -10.36 -5.56
C ALA A 176 -2.70 -10.17 -7.08
N THR A 177 -2.68 -8.93 -7.59
CA THR A 177 -2.36 -8.69 -9.00
C THR A 177 -0.95 -9.17 -9.36
N ALA A 178 0.02 -9.06 -8.44
CA ALA A 178 1.40 -9.53 -8.67
C ALA A 178 1.48 -11.06 -8.81
N GLU A 179 0.61 -11.81 -8.15
CA GLU A 179 0.52 -13.27 -8.32
C GLU A 179 0.01 -13.65 -9.72
N VAL A 180 -0.91 -12.85 -10.28
CA VAL A 180 -1.40 -13.03 -11.66
C VAL A 180 -0.38 -12.52 -12.70
N GLU A 181 0.35 -11.45 -12.38
CA GLU A 181 1.29 -10.76 -13.27
C GLU A 181 2.68 -10.58 -12.62
N PRO A 182 3.44 -11.67 -12.43
CA PRO A 182 4.70 -11.65 -11.67
C PRO A 182 5.78 -10.75 -12.28
N ASP A 183 5.77 -10.56 -13.60
CA ASP A 183 6.75 -9.75 -14.33
C ASP A 183 6.57 -8.24 -14.12
N TRP A 184 5.44 -7.79 -13.55
CA TRP A 184 5.14 -6.36 -13.39
C TRP A 184 5.83 -5.72 -12.18
N ARG A 185 6.43 -6.52 -11.30
CA ARG A 185 7.16 -6.06 -10.10
C ARG A 185 6.33 -5.12 -9.22
N LEU A 186 5.02 -5.37 -9.11
CA LEU A 186 4.09 -4.49 -8.37
C LEU A 186 4.49 -4.33 -6.90
N GLU A 187 5.08 -5.35 -6.28
CA GLU A 187 5.59 -5.25 -4.91
C GLU A 187 6.66 -4.15 -4.75
N HIS A 188 7.47 -3.90 -5.79
CA HIS A 188 8.43 -2.80 -5.76
C HIS A 188 7.75 -1.44 -5.95
N PHE A 189 6.79 -1.37 -6.86
CA PHE A 189 6.01 -0.15 -7.06
C PHE A 189 5.13 0.19 -5.85
N PHE A 190 4.71 -0.80 -5.06
CA PHE A 190 4.05 -0.55 -3.78
C PHE A 190 4.90 0.32 -2.85
N VAL A 191 6.21 0.07 -2.77
CA VAL A 191 7.12 0.87 -1.93
C VAL A 191 7.14 2.33 -2.39
N ILE A 192 7.13 2.56 -3.69
CA ILE A 192 7.19 3.91 -4.27
C ILE A 192 5.85 4.63 -4.18
N GLU A 193 4.79 3.98 -4.67
CA GLU A 193 3.49 4.58 -4.89
C GLU A 193 2.64 4.62 -3.62
N GLN A 194 2.85 3.67 -2.70
CA GLN A 194 2.10 3.59 -1.44
C GLN A 194 2.95 4.05 -0.26
N LEU A 195 4.06 3.36 0.05
CA LEU A 195 4.85 3.63 1.25
C LEU A 195 5.53 5.01 1.22
N GLN A 196 6.32 5.33 0.19
CA GLN A 196 7.00 6.64 0.11
C GLN A 196 5.99 7.79 -0.02
N SER A 197 4.91 7.58 -0.78
CA SER A 197 3.82 8.56 -0.88
C SER A 197 3.21 8.87 0.50
N VAL A 198 2.98 7.86 1.34
CA VAL A 198 2.42 8.11 2.68
C VAL A 198 3.44 8.71 3.64
N LEU A 199 4.72 8.35 3.54
CA LEU A 199 5.78 9.02 4.29
C LEU A 199 5.85 10.52 3.91
N GLU A 200 5.65 10.88 2.64
CA GLU A 200 5.61 12.28 2.19
C GLU A 200 4.33 13.02 2.64
N TYR A 201 3.19 12.34 2.71
CA TYR A 201 1.93 12.93 3.17
C TYR A 201 1.94 13.15 4.69
N ASP A 202 2.32 12.12 5.46
CA ASP A 202 2.23 12.04 6.92
C ASP A 202 3.39 12.75 7.65
N GLN A 203 4.40 13.27 6.92
CA GLN A 203 5.46 14.11 7.49
C GLN A 203 5.03 15.57 7.77
N SER A 204 3.86 16.00 7.27
CA SER A 204 3.33 17.34 7.55
C SER A 204 2.33 17.30 8.70
N THR A 205 2.60 18.08 9.73
CA THR A 205 1.76 18.17 10.93
C THR A 205 0.35 18.68 10.68
N ALA A 206 0.13 19.38 9.56
CA ALA A 206 -1.17 19.87 9.15
C ALA A 206 -2.06 18.80 8.48
N LYS A 207 -1.47 17.67 8.06
CA LYS A 207 -2.16 16.60 7.33
C LYS A 207 -2.26 15.28 8.12
N GLN A 208 -1.36 15.09 9.07
CA GLN A 208 -1.28 13.84 9.84
C GLN A 208 -2.55 13.61 10.68
N HIS A 209 -2.97 12.35 10.74
CA HIS A 209 -3.95 11.86 11.71
C HIS A 209 -3.70 10.37 11.99
N PRO A 210 -4.22 9.83 13.11
CA PRO A 210 -4.24 8.39 13.34
C PRO A 210 -5.00 7.66 12.23
N LEU A 211 -4.62 6.40 11.97
CA LEU A 211 -5.33 5.57 11.01
C LEU A 211 -6.77 5.27 11.49
N SER A 212 -6.93 5.03 12.79
CA SER A 212 -8.22 4.95 13.48
C SER A 212 -8.53 6.31 14.11
N ALA A 213 -9.11 7.24 13.35
CA ALA A 213 -9.43 8.57 13.85
C ALA A 213 -10.95 8.82 13.79
N PRO A 214 -11.54 9.42 14.83
CA PRO A 214 -12.91 9.92 14.77
C PRO A 214 -13.09 10.85 13.58
N LEU A 215 -14.19 10.70 12.87
CA LEU A 215 -14.59 11.68 11.87
C LEU A 215 -14.80 13.06 12.51
N SER A 216 -13.81 13.93 12.41
CA SER A 216 -14.08 15.35 12.36
C SER A 216 -14.47 15.65 10.93
N VAL A 217 -15.77 15.81 10.68
CA VAL A 217 -16.27 16.51 9.49
C VAL A 217 -16.43 17.97 9.92
N PRO A 218 -15.45 18.88 9.68
CA PRO A 218 -15.79 20.29 9.71
C PRO A 218 -16.86 20.51 8.62
N GLU A 219 -17.93 21.26 8.91
CA GLU A 219 -18.98 21.60 7.94
C GLU A 219 -18.44 22.31 6.68
N ASP A 220 -17.17 22.73 6.67
CA ASP A 220 -16.55 23.55 5.63
C ASP A 220 -15.27 22.96 4.98
N ASP A 221 -14.81 21.76 5.37
CA ASP A 221 -13.62 21.13 4.77
C ASP A 221 -13.95 19.75 4.19
N ASP A 222 -13.59 19.55 2.92
CA ASP A 222 -13.59 18.27 2.18
C ASP A 222 -12.61 17.26 2.84
N TYR A 223 -12.91 16.79 4.05
CA TYR A 223 -12.16 15.70 4.67
C TYR A 223 -12.59 14.38 4.03
N ASP A 224 -11.79 13.94 3.05
CA ASP A 224 -11.99 12.67 2.36
C ASP A 224 -11.63 11.52 3.31
N VAL A 225 -12.63 10.77 3.76
CA VAL A 225 -12.44 9.50 4.52
C VAL A 225 -11.60 8.47 3.76
N PHE A 226 -11.41 8.68 2.46
CA PHE A 226 -10.61 7.85 1.56
C PHE A 226 -9.26 8.51 1.24
N ASP A 227 -8.72 9.32 2.15
CA ASP A 227 -7.42 9.99 1.98
C ASP A 227 -6.24 9.01 1.88
N GLY A 228 -5.05 9.56 1.65
CA GLY A 228 -3.82 8.78 1.52
C GLY A 228 -3.44 8.03 2.79
N ILE A 229 -3.94 8.41 3.98
CA ILE A 229 -3.64 7.69 5.22
C ILE A 229 -4.46 6.41 5.28
N ALA A 230 -5.78 6.46 5.09
CA ALA A 230 -6.62 5.27 5.14
C ALA A 230 -6.18 4.18 4.14
N ARG A 231 -5.82 4.60 2.92
CA ARG A 231 -5.34 3.70 1.85
C ARG A 231 -3.88 3.31 2.02
N ASN A 232 -2.97 4.27 1.85
CA ASN A 232 -1.55 3.98 1.72
C ASN A 232 -0.93 3.55 3.06
N LYS A 233 -1.25 4.23 4.18
CA LYS A 233 -0.75 3.83 5.51
C LYS A 233 -1.37 2.52 5.94
N GLY A 234 -2.67 2.34 5.73
CA GLY A 234 -3.37 1.08 6.01
C GLY A 234 -2.71 -0.11 5.31
N ALA A 235 -2.47 0.00 4.00
CA ALA A 235 -1.80 -1.06 3.25
C ALA A 235 -0.34 -1.26 3.68
N ALA A 236 0.39 -0.18 3.98
CA ALA A 236 1.77 -0.27 4.44
C ALA A 236 1.87 -0.95 5.81
N VAL A 237 0.90 -0.74 6.70
CA VAL A 237 0.80 -1.42 8.00
C VAL A 237 0.59 -2.91 7.79
N LEU A 238 -0.27 -3.30 6.85
CA LEU A 238 -0.50 -4.71 6.51
C LEU A 238 0.76 -5.37 5.93
N ARG A 239 1.49 -4.69 5.03
CA ARG A 239 2.77 -5.17 4.50
C ARG A 239 3.83 -5.32 5.59
N MET A 240 3.96 -4.33 6.47
CA MET A 240 4.88 -4.39 7.61
C MET A 240 4.53 -5.55 8.54
N LEU A 241 3.24 -5.78 8.80
CA LEU A 241 2.78 -6.89 9.61
C LEU A 241 3.07 -8.25 8.94
N ARG A 242 2.81 -8.37 7.64
CA ARG A 242 3.15 -9.56 6.82
C ARG A 242 4.64 -9.88 6.87
N ASP A 243 5.49 -8.85 6.74
CA ASP A 243 6.94 -8.98 6.86
C ASP A 243 7.37 -9.46 8.26
N TRP A 244 6.74 -8.94 9.31
CA TRP A 244 7.05 -9.31 10.69
C TRP A 244 6.62 -10.75 11.03
N VAL A 245 5.38 -11.14 10.72
CA VAL A 245 4.84 -12.45 11.14
C VAL A 245 5.13 -13.58 10.16
N GLY A 246 5.57 -13.23 8.95
CA GLY A 246 5.75 -14.14 7.83
C GLY A 246 4.45 -14.43 7.07
N GLU A 247 4.61 -14.79 5.79
CA GLU A 247 3.50 -14.97 4.85
C GLU A 247 2.43 -15.97 5.31
N GLU A 248 2.85 -17.14 5.78
CA GLU A 248 1.93 -18.22 6.18
C GLU A 248 1.08 -17.83 7.39
N SER A 249 1.71 -17.19 8.39
CA SER A 249 1.01 -16.67 9.57
C SER A 249 0.05 -15.54 9.19
N PHE A 250 0.46 -14.65 8.27
CA PHE A 250 -0.38 -13.56 7.78
C PHE A 250 -1.63 -14.11 7.07
N LYS A 251 -1.47 -15.04 6.12
CA LYS A 251 -2.58 -15.70 5.41
C LYS A 251 -3.54 -16.38 6.37
N LYS A 252 -3.01 -17.16 7.32
CA LYS A 252 -3.83 -17.86 8.32
C LYS A 252 -4.57 -16.88 9.23
N ALA A 253 -3.94 -15.78 9.64
CA ALA A 253 -4.58 -14.77 10.48
C ALA A 253 -5.70 -14.00 9.75
N VAL A 254 -5.47 -13.63 8.49
CA VAL A 254 -6.49 -12.99 7.64
C VAL A 254 -7.67 -13.94 7.41
N ASN A 255 -7.41 -15.23 7.18
CA ASN A 255 -8.46 -16.24 7.08
C ASN A 255 -9.30 -16.29 8.38
N VAL A 256 -8.65 -16.44 9.54
CA VAL A 256 -9.32 -16.48 10.85
C VAL A 256 -10.16 -15.23 11.08
N TYR A 257 -9.63 -14.05 10.73
CA TYR A 257 -10.34 -12.78 10.81
C TYR A 257 -11.62 -12.79 9.96
N LEU A 258 -11.54 -13.17 8.69
CA LEU A 258 -12.69 -13.21 7.79
C LEU A 258 -13.73 -14.25 8.21
N THR A 259 -13.30 -15.48 8.55
CA THR A 259 -14.22 -16.57 8.89
C THR A 259 -14.93 -16.35 10.22
N THR A 260 -14.25 -15.73 11.20
CA THR A 260 -14.82 -15.46 12.53
C THR A 260 -15.85 -14.35 12.49
N ASN A 261 -15.64 -13.33 11.64
CA ASN A 261 -16.47 -12.11 11.62
C ASN A 261 -17.39 -12.03 10.39
N ARG A 262 -17.60 -13.13 9.65
CA ARG A 262 -18.39 -13.11 8.40
C ARG A 262 -19.82 -12.60 8.65
N PHE A 263 -20.31 -11.77 7.74
CA PHE A 263 -21.64 -11.13 7.80
C PHE A 263 -21.87 -10.26 9.04
N ASP A 264 -20.79 -9.75 9.66
CA ASP A 264 -20.86 -8.94 10.87
C ASP A 264 -19.96 -7.70 10.76
N VAL A 265 -20.10 -6.83 11.76
CA VAL A 265 -19.30 -5.62 11.90
C VAL A 265 -17.99 -5.86 12.66
N VAL A 266 -16.93 -5.11 12.32
CA VAL A 266 -15.58 -5.31 12.87
C VAL A 266 -14.93 -4.00 13.34
N LYS A 267 -14.03 -4.13 14.31
CA LYS A 267 -13.09 -3.11 14.77
C LYS A 267 -11.66 -3.59 14.61
N PRO A 268 -10.64 -2.73 14.76
CA PRO A 268 -9.24 -3.13 14.74
C PRO A 268 -8.91 -4.29 15.70
N GLU A 269 -9.57 -4.37 16.86
CA GLU A 269 -9.38 -5.46 17.82
C GLU A 269 -9.75 -6.82 17.24
N ASN A 270 -10.76 -6.93 16.37
CA ASN A 270 -11.10 -8.19 15.71
C ASN A 270 -9.93 -8.69 14.85
N LEU A 271 -9.24 -7.79 14.15
CA LEU A 271 -8.07 -8.12 13.35
C LEU A 271 -6.90 -8.52 14.25
N TRP A 272 -6.60 -7.72 15.28
CA TRP A 272 -5.50 -7.99 16.20
C TRP A 272 -5.69 -9.28 16.99
N ASN A 273 -6.91 -9.63 17.36
CA ASN A 273 -7.22 -10.92 17.98
C ASN A 273 -6.91 -12.10 17.04
N ALA A 274 -7.26 -12.00 15.75
CA ALA A 274 -6.96 -13.06 14.79
C ALA A 274 -5.44 -13.28 14.61
N PHE A 275 -4.68 -12.19 14.50
CA PHE A 275 -3.22 -12.25 14.46
C PHE A 275 -2.61 -12.75 15.77
N ASN A 276 -3.11 -12.28 16.91
CA ASN A 276 -2.62 -12.71 18.21
C ASN A 276 -2.85 -14.21 18.43
N ASN A 277 -4.01 -14.72 18.02
CA ASN A 277 -4.30 -16.15 18.05
C ASN A 277 -3.31 -16.92 17.18
N VAL A 278 -3.16 -16.56 15.90
CA VAL A 278 -2.28 -17.33 14.99
C VAL A 278 -0.81 -17.29 15.39
N VAL A 279 -0.31 -16.13 15.80
CA VAL A 279 1.13 -15.93 16.10
C VAL A 279 1.50 -16.49 17.47
N PHE A 280 0.59 -16.45 18.46
CA PHE A 280 0.89 -16.82 19.85
C PHE A 280 0.12 -18.06 20.36
N GLU A 281 -0.67 -18.76 19.53
CA GLU A 281 -1.48 -19.96 19.90
C GLU A 281 -0.67 -21.14 20.46
N ASN A 282 0.65 -21.17 20.28
CA ASN A 282 1.52 -22.28 20.69
C ASN A 282 2.64 -21.90 21.67
N GLU A 283 2.63 -20.70 22.24
CA GLU A 283 3.56 -20.38 23.33
C GLU A 283 3.16 -21.20 24.56
N PRO A 284 3.97 -22.19 25.01
CA PRO A 284 3.70 -22.84 26.27
C PRO A 284 3.71 -21.76 27.35
N SER A 285 2.78 -21.84 28.30
CA SER A 285 2.76 -21.02 29.50
C SER A 285 3.96 -21.27 30.44
N ASP A 286 5.11 -21.69 29.91
CA ASP A 286 6.29 -22.08 30.66
C ASP A 286 7.33 -20.95 30.68
N GLN A 287 7.53 -20.44 31.89
CA GLN A 287 8.56 -19.49 32.31
C GLN A 287 10.01 -20.01 32.17
N ALA A 288 10.31 -20.92 31.22
CA ALA A 288 11.52 -21.73 31.24
C ALA A 288 12.43 -21.59 30.01
N THR A 289 12.02 -20.89 28.96
CA THR A 289 12.94 -20.51 27.87
C THR A 289 13.19 -19.01 27.96
N GLY A 290 14.44 -18.61 28.14
CA GLY A 290 14.87 -17.20 28.15
C GLY A 290 14.75 -16.51 26.78
N SER A 291 13.72 -16.84 26.00
CA SER A 291 13.29 -16.04 24.87
C SER A 291 12.59 -14.81 25.45
N ILE A 292 13.09 -13.63 25.09
CA ILE A 292 12.61 -12.32 25.53
C ILE A 292 11.29 -12.02 24.79
N LEU A 293 10.28 -12.87 24.96
CA LEU A 293 8.92 -12.59 24.53
C LEU A 293 8.28 -11.75 25.63
N LEU A 294 8.72 -10.49 25.61
CA LEU A 294 8.04 -9.33 26.15
C LEU A 294 6.53 -9.49 26.04
N ASP A 295 5.82 -9.05 27.07
CA ASP A 295 4.39 -8.72 27.13
C ASP A 295 3.95 -7.83 25.93
N LYS A 296 3.86 -8.47 24.76
CA LYS A 296 3.65 -7.89 23.41
C LYS A 296 2.42 -8.55 22.81
N SER A 297 1.25 -8.19 23.33
CA SER A 297 0.02 -8.46 22.60
C SER A 297 0.07 -7.73 21.25
N MET A 298 -0.43 -8.36 20.19
CA MET A 298 -0.55 -7.76 18.85
C MET A 298 -1.18 -6.35 18.93
N HIS A 299 -2.19 -6.20 19.80
CA HIS A 299 -2.84 -4.95 20.15
C HIS A 299 -1.86 -3.85 20.58
N LYS A 300 -0.96 -4.14 21.54
CA LYS A 300 -0.03 -3.14 22.09
C LYS A 300 0.91 -2.58 21.01
N ILE A 301 1.36 -3.44 20.09
CA ILE A 301 2.26 -3.05 19.01
C ILE A 301 1.47 -2.30 17.93
N MET A 302 0.41 -2.91 17.41
CA MET A 302 -0.33 -2.38 16.26
C MET A 302 -1.11 -1.11 16.60
N ASN A 303 -1.58 -0.95 17.83
CA ASN A 303 -2.20 0.31 18.26
C ASN A 303 -1.22 1.49 18.21
N THR A 304 0.10 1.27 18.29
CA THR A 304 1.03 2.38 18.07
C THR A 304 1.03 2.85 16.61
N TRP A 305 0.72 1.97 15.66
CA TRP A 305 0.67 2.28 14.24
C TRP A 305 -0.71 2.79 13.78
N THR A 306 -1.79 2.36 14.43
CA THR A 306 -3.15 2.74 14.04
C THR A 306 -3.73 3.91 14.84
N GLU A 307 -3.38 4.04 16.12
CA GLU A 307 -3.98 5.04 17.02
C GLU A 307 -3.11 6.30 17.19
N ARG A 308 -1.97 6.38 16.49
CA ARG A 308 -1.04 7.52 16.57
C ARG A 308 -0.84 8.13 15.18
N ALA A 309 -0.89 9.47 15.12
CA ALA A 309 -0.58 10.23 13.91
C ALA A 309 0.93 10.20 13.61
N GLY A 310 1.31 10.31 12.35
CA GLY A 310 2.71 10.35 11.95
C GLY A 310 3.42 9.00 12.02
N TYR A 311 4.75 9.06 11.93
CA TYR A 311 5.65 7.90 11.93
C TYR A 311 7.03 8.30 12.49
N PRO A 312 7.87 7.34 12.90
CA PRO A 312 9.18 7.65 13.46
C PRO A 312 10.25 7.89 12.40
N VAL A 313 11.22 8.75 12.72
CA VAL A 313 12.58 8.64 12.21
C VAL A 313 13.41 7.85 13.22
N VAL A 314 14.14 6.85 12.72
CA VAL A 314 15.11 6.11 13.52
C VAL A 314 16.49 6.72 13.28
N ILE A 315 17.14 7.12 14.37
CA ILE A 315 18.46 7.74 14.35
C ILE A 315 19.45 6.67 14.81
N VAL A 316 20.39 6.34 13.94
CA VAL A 316 21.48 5.40 14.25
C VAL A 316 22.72 6.19 14.58
N THR A 317 23.38 5.86 15.69
CA THR A 317 24.68 6.42 16.07
C THR A 317 25.66 5.30 16.36
N ARG A 318 26.93 5.47 15.99
CA ARG A 318 27.97 4.50 16.33
C ARG A 318 28.63 4.89 17.65
N ARG A 319 28.76 3.94 18.58
CA ARG A 319 29.50 4.07 19.83
C ARG A 319 30.41 2.84 19.97
N ASP A 320 31.70 3.04 19.72
CA ASP A 320 32.69 1.96 19.73
C ASP A 320 32.26 0.77 18.83
N GLU A 321 32.15 -0.42 19.41
CA GLU A 321 31.73 -1.68 18.78
C GLU A 321 30.20 -1.87 18.77
N SER A 322 29.41 -0.81 18.94
CA SER A 322 27.95 -0.88 18.86
C SER A 322 27.31 0.26 18.05
N LEU A 323 26.14 -0.05 17.48
CA LEU A 323 25.21 0.91 16.93
C LEU A 323 24.09 1.13 17.94
N VAL A 324 23.89 2.37 18.35
CA VAL A 324 22.80 2.78 19.22
C VAL A 324 21.71 3.41 18.37
N LEU A 325 20.52 2.81 18.42
CA LEU A 325 19.34 3.25 17.71
C LEU A 325 18.38 3.95 18.66
N THR A 326 17.93 5.14 18.28
CA THR A 326 16.84 5.85 18.96
C THR A 326 15.74 6.20 17.96
N GLN A 327 14.56 6.55 18.46
CA GLN A 327 13.44 6.97 17.63
C GLN A 327 12.80 8.26 18.16
N GLU A 328 12.28 9.06 17.23
CA GLU A 328 11.45 10.21 17.51
C GLU A 328 10.47 10.47 16.35
N PRO A 329 9.36 11.20 16.56
CA PRO A 329 8.43 11.55 15.50
C PRO A 329 9.12 12.34 14.38
N PHE A 330 8.89 11.94 13.13
CA PHE A 330 9.43 12.64 11.97
C PHE A 330 8.45 13.71 11.47
N SER A 331 8.96 14.91 11.19
CA SER A 331 8.24 15.94 10.47
C SER A 331 9.19 16.86 9.71
N VAL A 332 8.70 17.42 8.59
CA VAL A 332 9.37 18.50 7.84
C VAL A 332 8.95 19.90 8.31
N ASP A 333 7.96 19.98 9.18
CA ASP A 333 7.55 21.23 9.85
C ASP A 333 8.45 21.49 11.07
N ARG A 334 8.21 22.60 11.78
CA ARG A 334 8.97 22.88 13.02
C ARG A 334 8.76 21.73 14.02
N PRO A 335 9.83 21.06 14.49
CA PRO A 335 9.70 19.98 15.44
C PRO A 335 8.94 20.42 16.69
N ASN A 336 7.92 19.65 17.07
CA ASN A 336 7.29 19.84 18.36
C ASN A 336 8.18 19.21 19.43
N ALA A 337 8.95 20.03 20.14
CA ALA A 337 9.89 19.57 21.17
C ALA A 337 9.23 18.82 22.34
N ASN A 338 7.90 18.90 22.48
CA ASN A 338 7.15 18.20 23.52
C ASN A 338 6.54 16.87 23.04
N ASP A 339 6.66 16.55 21.76
CA ASP A 339 6.14 15.30 21.22
C ASP A 339 7.07 14.14 21.62
N THR A 340 6.56 13.26 22.47
CA THR A 340 7.28 12.08 22.97
C THR A 340 6.70 10.78 22.41
N THR A 341 5.92 10.87 21.33
CA THR A 341 5.29 9.73 20.66
C THR A 341 6.36 8.75 20.15
N LYS A 342 6.11 7.46 20.35
CA LYS A 342 7.00 6.36 19.95
C LYS A 342 6.20 5.25 19.31
N TRP A 343 6.87 4.32 18.66
CA TRP A 343 6.27 3.16 18.02
C TRP A 343 7.02 1.90 18.42
N PHE A 344 6.35 0.76 18.36
CA PHE A 344 7.05 -0.52 18.38
C PHE A 344 7.62 -0.75 16.98
N VAL A 345 8.94 -0.58 16.84
CA VAL A 345 9.63 -0.67 15.55
C VAL A 345 10.53 -1.90 15.55
N LEU A 346 10.26 -2.87 14.68
CA LEU A 346 11.17 -3.99 14.40
C LEU A 346 11.95 -3.67 13.12
N LEU A 347 13.24 -3.38 13.22
CA LEU A 347 14.07 -3.07 12.07
C LEU A 347 15.00 -4.21 11.72
N SER A 348 14.86 -4.73 10.51
CA SER A 348 15.89 -5.54 9.85
C SER A 348 17.09 -4.67 9.46
N TYR A 349 18.29 -5.26 9.45
CA TYR A 349 19.50 -4.56 9.04
C TYR A 349 20.54 -5.49 8.40
N THR A 350 21.38 -4.90 7.57
CA THR A 350 22.51 -5.58 6.93
C THR A 350 23.72 -4.65 6.87
N THR A 351 24.88 -5.21 6.58
CA THR A 351 26.16 -4.49 6.55
C THR A 351 26.95 -4.85 5.30
N ASN A 352 28.03 -4.11 5.03
CA ASN A 352 28.98 -4.44 3.97
C ASN A 352 29.71 -5.79 4.16
N ALA A 353 29.57 -6.44 5.31
CA ALA A 353 30.16 -7.76 5.55
C ALA A 353 29.22 -8.90 5.16
N THR A 354 27.90 -8.67 5.27
CA THR A 354 26.86 -9.69 5.02
C THR A 354 26.18 -9.49 3.68
N GLU A 355 25.84 -8.25 3.33
CA GLU A 355 25.13 -7.86 2.10
C GLU A 355 23.85 -8.66 1.83
N ASP A 356 23.24 -9.22 2.87
CA ASP A 356 21.97 -9.93 2.78
C ASP A 356 20.80 -8.94 2.75
N PHE A 357 20.07 -8.95 1.63
CA PHE A 357 18.85 -8.18 1.44
C PHE A 357 17.68 -9.07 1.01
N ASP A 358 17.85 -10.40 1.00
CA ASP A 358 16.96 -11.29 0.25
C ASP A 358 15.81 -11.90 1.05
N ASP A 359 16.06 -12.21 2.32
CA ASP A 359 15.04 -12.76 3.23
C ASP A 359 15.01 -11.95 4.54
N THR A 360 13.98 -11.12 4.68
CA THR A 360 13.78 -10.24 5.84
C THR A 360 13.51 -11.00 7.13
N LEU A 361 13.00 -12.24 7.07
CA LEU A 361 12.74 -13.07 8.25
C LEU A 361 14.03 -13.65 8.85
N SER A 362 15.01 -13.96 8.01
CA SER A 362 16.34 -14.45 8.45
C SER A 362 17.38 -13.33 8.59
N THR A 363 17.13 -12.17 8.00
CA THR A 363 17.95 -10.97 8.20
C THR A 363 17.95 -10.57 9.68
N PRO A 364 19.11 -10.23 10.26
CA PRO A 364 19.19 -9.73 11.64
C PRO A 364 18.24 -8.56 11.87
N SER A 365 17.51 -8.58 12.98
CA SER A 365 16.54 -7.54 13.31
C SER A 365 16.64 -7.10 14.77
N VAL A 366 16.17 -5.88 15.04
CA VAL A 366 16.22 -5.26 16.37
C VAL A 366 14.92 -4.53 16.70
N TRP A 367 14.44 -4.69 17.92
CA TRP A 367 13.27 -4.00 18.44
C TRP A 367 13.65 -2.68 19.10
N LEU A 368 13.07 -1.57 18.64
CA LEU A 368 12.95 -0.36 19.41
C LEU A 368 11.61 -0.41 20.16
N ASP A 369 11.64 -0.96 21.36
CA ASP A 369 10.46 -1.16 22.21
C ASP A 369 10.24 0.04 23.14
N PRO A 370 9.15 0.81 23.03
CA PRO A 370 8.91 1.96 23.90
C PRO A 370 8.86 1.62 25.40
N SER A 371 8.56 0.36 25.76
CA SER A 371 8.53 -0.11 27.15
C SER A 371 9.91 -0.53 27.70
N VAL A 372 10.93 -0.62 26.84
CA VAL A 372 12.31 -0.99 27.22
C VAL A 372 13.29 0.08 26.77
N GLY A 373 14.19 0.53 27.65
CA GLY A 373 15.23 1.50 27.27
C GLY A 373 14.67 2.80 26.67
N ASN A 374 13.39 3.11 26.95
CA ASN A 374 12.66 4.23 26.36
C ASN A 374 12.68 4.21 24.81
N GLY A 375 12.57 3.04 24.17
CA GLY A 375 12.62 2.90 22.71
C GLY A 375 14.03 3.00 22.12
N THR A 376 15.06 2.74 22.93
CA THR A 376 16.47 2.66 22.48
C THR A 376 16.86 1.20 22.29
N ALA A 377 17.70 0.93 21.31
CA ALA A 377 18.28 -0.40 21.10
C ALA A 377 19.77 -0.33 20.79
N ASP A 378 20.50 -1.37 21.17
CA ASP A 378 21.94 -1.52 20.90
C ASP A 378 22.16 -2.74 19.99
N VAL A 379 22.91 -2.55 18.91
CA VAL A 379 23.27 -3.59 17.95
C VAL A 379 24.80 -3.71 17.93
N PRO A 380 25.39 -4.85 18.33
CA PRO A 380 26.83 -5.05 18.20
C PRO A 380 27.26 -4.97 16.73
N VAL A 381 28.36 -4.28 16.47
CA VAL A 381 28.92 -4.14 15.13
C VAL A 381 30.44 -4.26 15.18
N ALA A 382 31.00 -5.07 14.28
CA ALA A 382 32.44 -5.22 14.21
C ALA A 382 33.12 -3.94 13.70
N ASP A 383 34.34 -3.68 14.18
CA ASP A 383 35.09 -2.47 13.84
C ASP A 383 35.30 -2.27 12.33
N ASN A 384 35.44 -3.36 11.58
CA ASN A 384 35.68 -3.36 10.15
C ASN A 384 34.43 -3.09 9.30
N VAL A 385 33.25 -2.93 9.91
CA VAL A 385 32.03 -2.54 9.20
C VAL A 385 32.14 -1.08 8.76
N ARG A 386 32.09 -0.88 7.45
CA ARG A 386 32.21 0.42 6.76
C ARG A 386 30.86 1.09 6.56
N TRP A 387 29.85 0.31 6.21
CA TRP A 387 28.49 0.78 6.06
C TRP A 387 27.49 -0.22 6.61
N TYR A 388 26.37 0.30 7.08
CA TYR A 388 25.20 -0.44 7.53
C TYR A 388 23.92 0.21 7.00
N ILE A 389 22.94 -0.63 6.67
CA ILE A 389 21.62 -0.24 6.18
C ILE A 389 20.57 -0.90 7.08
N PHE A 390 19.57 -0.12 7.47
CA PHE A 390 18.42 -0.57 8.25
C PHE A 390 17.15 -0.42 7.42
N ASN A 391 16.10 -1.15 7.83
CA ASN A 391 14.84 -1.27 7.10
C ASN A 391 15.07 -1.95 5.74
N VAL A 392 15.63 -3.17 5.75
CA VAL A 392 15.88 -3.95 4.53
C VAL A 392 14.57 -4.10 3.75
N ARG A 393 14.62 -3.81 2.44
CA ARG A 393 13.46 -3.74 1.53
C ARG A 393 12.35 -2.75 1.94
N SER A 394 12.67 -1.80 2.82
CA SER A 394 11.78 -0.71 3.26
C SER A 394 10.43 -1.23 3.74
N THR A 395 10.42 -2.24 4.61
CA THR A 395 9.19 -2.90 5.07
C THR A 395 8.47 -2.13 6.17
N VAL A 396 9.21 -1.36 6.96
CA VAL A 396 8.71 -0.58 8.07
C VAL A 396 8.40 0.86 7.64
N ILE A 397 7.31 1.40 8.18
CA ILE A 397 6.87 2.79 7.97
C ILE A 397 7.73 3.73 8.81
N CYS A 398 8.97 3.95 8.40
CA CYS A 398 9.89 4.87 9.05
C CYS A 398 10.91 5.44 8.07
N ARG A 399 11.59 6.49 8.51
CA ARG A 399 12.84 6.96 7.88
C ARG A 399 14.02 6.57 8.73
N VAL A 400 15.18 6.36 8.12
CA VAL A 400 16.41 6.09 8.86
C VAL A 400 17.44 7.18 8.61
N ASN A 401 17.99 7.75 9.68
CA ASN A 401 19.11 8.68 9.61
C ASN A 401 20.37 8.06 10.19
N TYR A 402 21.50 8.37 9.55
CA TYR A 402 22.82 7.86 9.89
C TYR A 402 23.78 9.00 10.21
N PRO A 403 24.91 8.73 10.89
CA PRO A 403 26.02 9.65 10.96
C PRO A 403 26.57 9.93 9.56
N GLU A 404 27.17 11.10 9.37
CA GLU A 404 27.69 11.53 8.07
C GLU A 404 28.69 10.52 7.47
N GLU A 405 29.52 9.90 8.31
CA GLU A 405 30.50 8.91 7.87
C GLU A 405 29.84 7.68 7.21
N ASN A 406 28.71 7.21 7.74
CA ASN A 406 27.98 6.09 7.15
C ASN A 406 27.30 6.50 5.84
N TRP A 407 26.74 7.71 5.76
CA TRP A 407 26.20 8.25 4.51
C TRP A 407 27.28 8.31 3.42
N LEU A 408 28.49 8.78 3.74
CA LEU A 408 29.60 8.83 2.79
C LEU A 408 30.05 7.43 2.34
N SER A 409 30.15 6.46 3.27
CA SER A 409 30.44 5.07 2.92
C SER A 409 29.38 4.44 2.01
N LEU A 410 28.10 4.76 2.23
CA LEU A 410 27.00 4.31 1.37
C LEU A 410 27.06 4.95 -0.02
N ILE A 411 27.40 6.25 -0.10
CA ILE A 411 27.62 6.93 -1.38
C ILE A 411 28.77 6.26 -2.15
N GLU A 412 29.89 5.97 -1.49
CA GLU A 412 31.01 5.25 -2.09
C GLU A 412 30.59 3.87 -2.60
N GLN A 413 29.83 3.11 -1.80
CA GLN A 413 29.29 1.81 -2.20
C GLN A 413 28.42 1.92 -3.46
N LEU A 414 27.48 2.89 -3.49
CA LEU A 414 26.57 3.09 -4.62
C LEU A 414 27.31 3.53 -5.87
N ILE A 415 28.32 4.41 -5.75
CA ILE A 415 29.14 4.84 -6.89
C ILE A 415 29.94 3.66 -7.44
N ASN A 416 30.49 2.79 -6.58
CA ASN A 416 31.37 1.70 -7.01
C ASN A 416 30.59 0.48 -7.51
N SER A 417 29.62 0.00 -6.73
CA SER A 417 28.83 -1.20 -7.00
C SER A 417 27.38 -1.01 -6.53
N PRO A 418 26.55 -0.27 -7.27
CA PRO A 418 25.16 -0.04 -6.87
C PRO A 418 24.33 -1.33 -6.82
N ALA A 419 24.66 -2.33 -7.65
CA ALA A 419 23.93 -3.60 -7.68
C ALA A 419 24.08 -4.44 -6.40
N ALA A 420 25.08 -4.16 -5.54
CA ALA A 420 25.24 -4.84 -4.26
C ALA A 420 24.21 -4.39 -3.20
N VAL A 421 23.55 -3.24 -3.40
CA VAL A 421 22.48 -2.76 -2.52
C VAL A 421 21.15 -3.03 -3.22
N HIS A 422 20.21 -3.68 -2.53
CA HIS A 422 18.90 -3.99 -3.10
C HIS A 422 18.18 -2.73 -3.62
N VAL A 423 17.47 -2.87 -4.74
CA VAL A 423 16.85 -1.75 -5.46
C VAL A 423 15.94 -0.89 -4.58
N LEU A 424 15.16 -1.53 -3.68
CA LEU A 424 14.29 -0.83 -2.74
C LEU A 424 15.07 -0.04 -1.70
N ASN A 425 16.20 -0.56 -1.22
CA ASN A 425 17.05 0.18 -0.29
C ASN A 425 17.78 1.33 -1.00
N ARG A 426 18.13 1.21 -2.28
CA ARG A 426 18.63 2.36 -3.06
C ARG A 426 17.59 3.47 -3.18
N ALA A 427 16.33 3.10 -3.45
CA ALA A 427 15.22 4.04 -3.48
C ALA A 427 14.98 4.68 -2.10
N GLN A 428 15.04 3.90 -1.01
CA GLN A 428 14.93 4.39 0.36
C GLN A 428 16.03 5.37 0.72
N LEU A 429 17.30 5.08 0.41
CA LEU A 429 18.42 5.97 0.74
C LEU A 429 18.27 7.34 0.08
N ILE A 430 17.78 7.39 -1.16
CA ILE A 430 17.47 8.63 -1.85
C ILE A 430 16.28 9.35 -1.19
N ASP A 431 15.19 8.64 -0.95
CA ASP A 431 13.98 9.24 -0.35
C ASP A 431 14.23 9.77 1.06
N ASP A 432 14.90 8.99 1.91
CA ASP A 432 15.27 9.37 3.27
C ASP A 432 16.22 10.55 3.27
N SER A 433 17.32 10.51 2.49
CA SER A 433 18.29 11.61 2.48
C SER A 433 17.70 12.94 2.02
N LEU A 434 16.83 12.94 1.00
CA LEU A 434 16.15 14.15 0.52
C LEU A 434 15.14 14.70 1.54
N ASN A 435 14.36 13.84 2.20
CA ASN A 435 13.38 14.30 3.19
C ASN A 435 14.02 14.67 4.54
N LEU A 436 15.12 14.00 4.93
CA LEU A 436 15.94 14.41 6.07
C LEU A 436 16.58 15.78 5.83
N ALA A 437 17.08 16.04 4.62
CA ALA A 437 17.61 17.35 4.25
C ALA A 437 16.50 18.42 4.22
N ARG A 438 15.31 18.08 3.72
CA ARG A 438 14.12 18.93 3.80
C ARG A 438 13.73 19.29 5.22
N ALA A 439 13.88 18.36 6.17
CA ALA A 439 13.63 18.58 7.60
C ALA A 439 14.81 19.28 8.33
N GLY A 440 15.91 19.60 7.64
CA GLY A 440 17.10 20.20 8.25
C GLY A 440 17.90 19.26 9.15
N ARG A 441 17.74 17.94 8.97
CA ARG A 441 18.39 16.87 9.75
C ARG A 441 19.59 16.24 9.03
N LEU A 442 19.83 16.64 7.78
CA LEU A 442 20.94 16.20 6.93
C LEU A 442 21.34 17.37 6.01
N ASP A 443 22.62 17.52 5.72
CA ASP A 443 23.08 18.54 4.77
C ASP A 443 22.68 18.12 3.33
N TYR A 444 22.20 19.07 2.52
CA TYR A 444 21.81 18.78 1.13
C TYR A 444 22.98 18.28 0.26
N GLY A 445 24.23 18.51 0.65
CA GLY A 445 25.41 17.94 0.00
C GLY A 445 25.38 16.41 -0.04
N VAL A 446 24.80 15.75 0.97
CA VAL A 446 24.69 14.28 1.03
C VAL A 446 23.76 13.73 -0.06
N PRO A 447 22.46 14.08 -0.13
CA PRO A 447 21.60 13.60 -1.20
C PRO A 447 22.07 14.07 -2.59
N LEU A 448 22.66 15.25 -2.71
CA LEU A 448 23.23 15.72 -3.98
C LEU A 448 24.40 14.85 -4.45
N ALA A 449 25.36 14.55 -3.58
CA ALA A 449 26.48 13.66 -3.88
C ALA A 449 26.01 12.23 -4.17
N MET A 450 24.98 11.75 -3.47
CA MET A 450 24.39 10.44 -3.74
C MET A 450 23.89 10.33 -5.18
N THR A 451 23.34 11.39 -5.79
CA THR A 451 22.86 11.29 -7.18
C THR A 451 23.94 10.95 -8.21
N GLU A 452 25.24 11.07 -7.88
CA GLU A 452 26.32 10.73 -8.79
C GLU A 452 26.27 9.26 -9.23
N TYR A 453 25.81 8.35 -8.36
CA TYR A 453 25.71 6.93 -8.73
C TYR A 453 24.68 6.66 -9.83
N LEU A 454 23.72 7.57 -10.05
CA LEU A 454 22.63 7.39 -11.01
C LEU A 454 23.12 7.20 -12.45
N GLU A 455 24.35 7.61 -12.78
CA GLU A 455 24.98 7.27 -14.06
C GLU A 455 25.09 5.75 -14.30
N LYS A 456 25.22 4.98 -13.22
CA LYS A 456 25.31 3.52 -13.20
C LYS A 456 24.00 2.83 -12.84
N GLU A 457 22.97 3.57 -12.41
CA GLU A 457 21.64 3.00 -12.16
C GLU A 457 21.02 2.48 -13.47
N ARG A 458 20.38 1.32 -13.38
CA ARG A 458 19.75 0.62 -14.51
C ARG A 458 18.30 0.24 -14.23
N ASP A 459 17.86 0.36 -12.98
CA ASP A 459 16.49 0.14 -12.57
C ASP A 459 15.72 1.46 -12.50
N VAL A 460 14.45 1.45 -12.89
CA VAL A 460 13.57 2.63 -12.84
C VAL A 460 13.15 2.99 -11.41
N VAL A 461 13.12 2.03 -10.49
CA VAL A 461 12.57 2.22 -9.15
C VAL A 461 13.27 3.34 -8.36
N PRO A 462 14.62 3.43 -8.30
CA PRO A 462 15.29 4.51 -7.58
C PRO A 462 15.13 5.89 -8.23
N TRP A 463 14.71 5.98 -9.49
CA TRP A 463 14.46 7.28 -10.14
C TRP A 463 13.18 7.97 -9.66
N PHE A 464 12.20 7.24 -9.13
CA PHE A 464 10.99 7.85 -8.59
C PHE A 464 11.25 8.80 -7.41
N PRO A 465 11.95 8.39 -6.33
CA PRO A 465 12.28 9.30 -5.24
C PRO A 465 13.20 10.45 -5.68
N VAL A 466 14.06 10.25 -6.69
CA VAL A 466 14.82 11.36 -7.32
C VAL A 466 13.87 12.39 -7.91
N MET A 467 12.92 11.96 -8.75
CA MET A 467 11.96 12.87 -9.38
C MET A 467 11.12 13.62 -8.36
N ASN A 468 10.59 12.91 -7.35
CA ASN A 468 9.75 13.51 -6.31
C ASN A 468 10.54 14.54 -5.48
N GLY A 469 11.70 14.15 -4.93
CA GLY A 469 12.47 15.04 -4.08
C GLY A 469 13.05 16.25 -4.83
N PHE A 470 13.54 16.09 -6.06
CA PHE A 470 14.03 17.23 -6.84
C PHE A 470 12.92 18.11 -7.40
N SER A 471 11.70 17.60 -7.61
CA SER A 471 10.55 18.44 -7.94
C SER A 471 10.28 19.45 -6.82
N TYR A 472 10.31 19.00 -5.55
CA TYR A 472 10.21 19.88 -4.39
C TYR A 472 11.34 20.93 -4.37
N VAL A 473 12.60 20.50 -4.53
CA VAL A 473 13.75 21.43 -4.49
C VAL A 473 13.63 22.49 -5.60
N LEU A 474 13.30 22.09 -6.83
CA LEU A 474 13.08 23.01 -7.94
C LEU A 474 12.00 24.06 -7.62
N ASP A 475 10.86 23.61 -7.10
CA ASP A 475 9.74 24.49 -6.77
C ASP A 475 10.08 25.49 -5.66
N ARG A 476 10.84 25.06 -4.65
CA ARG A 476 11.29 25.97 -3.58
C ARG A 476 12.32 26.98 -4.06
N MET A 477 13.17 26.59 -5.01
CA MET A 477 14.22 27.45 -5.54
C MET A 477 13.72 28.51 -6.53
N ARG A 478 12.47 28.44 -7.02
CA ARG A 478 11.87 29.42 -7.96
C ARG A 478 11.97 30.88 -7.52
N ARG A 479 12.14 31.15 -6.23
CA ARG A 479 12.30 32.51 -5.66
C ARG A 479 13.73 33.05 -5.70
N SER A 480 14.70 32.25 -6.13
CA SER A 480 16.12 32.61 -6.29
C SER A 480 16.52 32.40 -7.74
N ASP A 481 16.67 33.48 -8.52
CA ASP A 481 16.94 33.37 -9.97
C ASP A 481 18.20 32.54 -10.28
N ARG A 482 19.28 32.81 -9.55
CA ARG A 482 20.57 32.12 -9.75
C ARG A 482 20.51 30.67 -9.27
N GLY A 483 19.98 30.44 -8.07
CA GLY A 483 19.87 29.10 -7.51
C GLY A 483 18.88 28.21 -8.28
N HIS A 484 17.76 28.77 -8.75
CA HIS A 484 16.82 28.07 -9.62
C HIS A 484 17.48 27.65 -10.94
N ALA A 485 18.26 28.52 -11.57
CA ALA A 485 18.97 28.19 -12.80
C ALA A 485 19.97 27.05 -12.60
N ASP A 486 20.75 27.08 -11.50
CA ASP A 486 21.74 26.06 -11.18
C ASP A 486 21.10 24.70 -10.88
N VAL A 487 20.05 24.68 -10.05
CA VAL A 487 19.29 23.44 -9.74
C VAL A 487 18.58 22.92 -10.98
N LYS A 488 17.98 23.79 -11.80
CA LYS A 488 17.34 23.38 -13.06
C LYS A 488 18.34 22.73 -14.01
N ALA A 489 19.54 23.32 -14.15
CA ALA A 489 20.59 22.74 -14.97
C ALA A 489 21.04 21.37 -14.44
N PHE A 490 21.19 21.24 -13.12
CA PHE A 490 21.51 19.99 -12.45
C PHE A 490 20.45 18.90 -12.69
N VAL A 491 19.18 19.19 -12.42
CA VAL A 491 18.07 18.23 -12.62
C VAL A 491 17.91 17.88 -14.10
N SER A 492 18.14 18.82 -15.01
CA SER A 492 18.11 18.55 -16.46
C SER A 492 19.19 17.54 -16.88
N ARG A 493 20.37 17.55 -16.24
CA ARG A 493 21.41 16.53 -16.48
C ARG A 493 20.96 15.15 -15.99
N LEU A 494 20.36 15.07 -14.80
CA LEU A 494 19.82 13.83 -14.25
C LEU A 494 18.71 13.26 -15.13
N ALA A 495 17.77 14.09 -15.59
CA ALA A 495 16.74 13.68 -16.54
C ALA A 495 17.37 13.12 -17.83
N GLY A 496 18.43 13.75 -18.33
CA GLY A 496 19.17 13.24 -19.49
C GLY A 496 19.78 11.84 -19.28
N ILE A 497 20.19 11.49 -18.05
CA ILE A 497 20.64 10.12 -17.71
C ILE A 497 19.46 9.15 -17.78
N ALA A 498 18.34 9.50 -17.15
CA ALA A 498 17.13 8.67 -17.15
C ALA A 498 16.58 8.44 -18.57
N PHE A 499 16.53 9.47 -19.43
CA PHE A 499 16.12 9.33 -20.83
C PHE A 499 16.99 8.34 -21.60
N ARG A 500 18.33 8.41 -21.45
CA ARG A 500 19.24 7.46 -22.10
C ARG A 500 19.05 6.02 -21.61
N MET A 501 18.63 5.83 -20.36
CA MET A 501 18.31 4.51 -19.82
C MET A 501 17.03 3.97 -20.48
N VAL A 502 15.97 4.78 -20.54
CA VAL A 502 14.69 4.39 -21.17
C VAL A 502 14.87 4.11 -22.65
N ASP A 503 15.60 4.95 -23.39
CA ASP A 503 15.86 4.73 -24.82
C ASP A 503 16.54 3.38 -25.10
N LYS A 504 17.46 2.95 -24.22
CA LYS A 504 18.13 1.65 -24.33
C LYS A 504 17.18 0.48 -24.03
N LEU A 505 16.27 0.65 -23.07
CA LEU A 505 15.28 -0.38 -22.72
C LEU A 505 14.23 -0.54 -23.82
N VAL A 506 13.80 0.55 -24.46
CA VAL A 506 12.82 0.52 -25.56
C VAL A 506 13.44 -0.04 -26.87
N ALA A 507 14.75 0.08 -27.04
CA ALA A 507 15.46 -0.42 -28.21
C ALA A 507 15.80 -1.93 -28.15
N GLN A 508 15.64 -2.57 -27.00
CA GLN A 508 15.80 -4.02 -26.79
C GLN A 508 14.44 -4.70 -26.95
#